data_AF-A0A931M5S9-F1
#
_entry.id   AF-A0A931M5S9-F1
#
_cell.length_a   1.000
_cell.length_b   1.000
_cell.length_c   1.000
_cell.angle_alpha   90.00
_cell.angle_beta   90.00
_cell.angle_gamma   90.00
#
_symmetry.space_group_name_H-M   'P 1'
#
loop_
_entity.id
_entity.type
_entity.pdbx_description
1 polymer ?
#
loop_
_entity_poly.entity_id
_entity_poly.type
_entity_poly.pdbx_seq_one_letter_code
_entity_poly.pdbx_strand_id
1 'polypeptide(L)'
;MKKSISFFAVVMLSVTAFTQQKWTEVTKDNISIVTNKGGQTLGYSLASGVKIITVDGFAFKDLNKNGKLDKYEDWRLPAEVRAKDIASKMSVEQIGGLMLYSRHQPIPSPPAGFFTGTYNGKKFPESGAKASDLTDQQKEFLTKDNLRHVLITSVQNAAVAAEWNNNVQSLVEGIGLGIPANNSSDPRHGTVANAEFNAGAGGSISMWPGSLGLAATFDPSIVKKFGHIAATEYRALG
;
A
#
# COMPACT_ATOMS: atom_id res chain seq x y z
N MET A 1 44.82 -63.71 -31.87
CA MET A 1 44.73 -62.75 -30.75
C MET A 1 43.94 -61.52 -31.20
N LYS A 2 42.62 -61.46 -30.95
CA LYS A 2 41.79 -60.29 -31.27
C LYS A 2 41.69 -59.42 -30.02
N LYS A 3 42.22 -58.19 -30.08
CA LYS A 3 42.13 -57.20 -29.00
C LYS A 3 40.75 -56.53 -29.08
N SER A 4 39.95 -56.70 -28.04
CA SER A 4 38.71 -55.95 -27.84
C SER A 4 39.05 -54.59 -27.21
N ILE A 5 38.61 -53.50 -27.83
CA ILE A 5 38.72 -52.14 -27.30
C ILE A 5 37.34 -51.76 -26.77
N SER A 6 37.19 -51.67 -25.45
CA SER A 6 35.98 -51.16 -24.81
C SER A 6 36.04 -49.64 -24.72
N PHE A 7 35.07 -48.98 -25.37
CA PHE A 7 34.84 -47.54 -25.26
C PHE A 7 33.95 -47.28 -24.03
N PHE A 8 34.48 -46.60 -23.01
CA PHE A 8 33.69 -46.12 -21.88
C PHE A 8 32.99 -44.81 -22.28
N ALA A 9 31.67 -44.84 -22.41
CA ALA A 9 30.87 -43.64 -22.59
C ALA A 9 30.72 -42.92 -21.23
N VAL A 10 31.29 -41.72 -21.13
CA VAL A 10 31.06 -40.81 -19.99
C VAL A 10 29.72 -40.13 -20.20
N VAL A 11 28.71 -40.52 -19.43
CA VAL A 11 27.42 -39.83 -19.37
C VAL A 11 27.59 -38.61 -18.47
N MET A 12 27.67 -37.41 -19.06
CA MET A 12 27.49 -36.17 -18.29
C MET A 12 26.00 -36.06 -17.91
N LEU A 13 25.69 -36.32 -16.63
CA LEU A 13 24.40 -35.90 -16.06
C LEU A 13 24.43 -34.37 -15.89
N SER A 14 23.70 -33.66 -16.75
CA SER A 14 23.32 -32.27 -16.49
C SER A 14 22.21 -32.28 -15.42
N VAL A 15 22.58 -32.05 -14.16
CA VAL A 15 21.61 -31.80 -13.10
C VAL A 15 21.09 -30.38 -13.29
N THR A 16 19.97 -30.22 -13.98
CA THR A 16 19.19 -28.98 -13.92
C THR A 16 18.58 -28.90 -12.52
N ALA A 17 19.21 -28.11 -11.65
CA ALA A 17 18.64 -27.78 -10.35
C ALA A 17 17.36 -26.96 -10.58
N PHE A 18 16.21 -27.61 -10.65
CA PHE A 18 14.93 -26.94 -10.49
C PHE A 18 14.90 -26.39 -9.06
N THR A 19 15.11 -25.08 -8.92
CA THR A 19 14.94 -24.40 -7.64
C THR A 19 13.50 -24.60 -7.19
N GLN A 20 13.32 -25.32 -6.10
CA GLN A 20 12.00 -25.59 -5.54
C GLN A 20 11.31 -24.25 -5.23
N GLN A 21 10.07 -24.09 -5.70
CA GLN A 21 9.24 -22.93 -5.35
C GLN A 21 9.03 -22.89 -3.83
N LYS A 22 9.34 -21.75 -3.21
CA LYS A 22 9.27 -21.48 -1.77
C LYS A 22 8.10 -20.56 -1.41
N TRP A 23 7.14 -20.36 -2.30
CA TRP A 23 6.01 -19.49 -2.05
C TRP A 23 4.68 -20.10 -2.51
N THR A 24 3.61 -19.71 -1.82
CA THR A 24 2.23 -20.03 -2.18
C THR A 24 1.46 -18.74 -2.45
N GLU A 25 0.39 -18.83 -3.20
CA GLU A 25 -0.45 -17.69 -3.54
C GLU A 25 -1.92 -18.01 -3.30
N VAL A 26 -2.63 -17.08 -2.67
CA VAL A 26 -4.07 -17.15 -2.46
C VAL A 26 -4.67 -15.84 -2.95
N THR A 27 -5.58 -15.97 -3.91
CA THR A 27 -6.33 -14.85 -4.46
C THR A 27 -7.70 -14.78 -3.81
N LYS A 28 -8.07 -13.59 -3.36
CA LYS A 28 -9.42 -13.28 -2.89
C LYS A 28 -9.86 -11.96 -3.51
N ASP A 29 -11.02 -11.98 -4.16
CA ASP A 29 -11.56 -10.83 -4.90
C ASP A 29 -10.53 -10.29 -5.91
N ASN A 30 -10.11 -9.03 -5.78
CA ASN A 30 -9.15 -8.39 -6.67
C ASN A 30 -7.72 -8.33 -6.08
N ILE A 31 -7.45 -9.02 -4.97
CA ILE A 31 -6.17 -9.00 -4.27
C ILE A 31 -5.59 -10.40 -4.23
N SER A 32 -4.32 -10.52 -4.61
CA SER A 32 -3.54 -11.74 -4.44
C SER A 32 -2.54 -11.57 -3.30
N ILE A 33 -2.48 -12.58 -2.43
CA ILE A 33 -1.55 -12.67 -1.31
C ILE A 33 -0.57 -13.80 -1.56
N VAL A 34 0.71 -13.46 -1.69
CA VAL A 34 1.82 -14.39 -1.87
C VAL A 34 2.56 -14.55 -0.56
N THR A 35 2.69 -15.78 -0.07
CA THR A 35 3.41 -16.10 1.16
C THR A 35 4.73 -16.78 0.83
N ASN A 36 5.84 -16.06 1.00
CA ASN A 36 7.19 -16.64 0.90
C ASN A 36 7.55 -17.41 2.18
N LYS A 37 7.84 -18.70 2.08
CA LYS A 37 8.30 -19.53 3.20
C LYS A 37 9.66 -19.03 3.71
N GLY A 38 9.68 -18.48 4.92
CA GLY A 38 10.88 -17.86 5.50
C GLY A 38 11.23 -16.50 4.90
N GLY A 39 10.28 -15.85 4.21
CA GLY A 39 10.45 -14.53 3.59
C GLY A 39 9.26 -13.61 3.89
N GLN A 40 9.09 -12.59 3.06
CA GLN A 40 8.01 -11.60 3.19
C GLN A 40 6.69 -12.07 2.56
N THR A 41 5.58 -11.74 3.19
CA THR A 41 4.25 -11.82 2.56
C THR A 41 4.05 -10.61 1.66
N LEU A 42 3.63 -10.86 0.42
CA LEU A 42 3.36 -9.83 -0.57
C LEU A 42 1.87 -9.77 -0.83
N GLY A 43 1.33 -8.56 -0.93
CA GLY A 43 0.00 -8.30 -1.48
C GLY A 43 0.12 -7.48 -2.76
N TYR A 44 -0.65 -7.83 -3.77
CA TYR A 44 -0.81 -7.02 -4.98
C TYR A 44 -2.23 -7.09 -5.52
N SER A 45 -2.65 -6.01 -6.17
CA SER A 45 -3.92 -5.95 -6.88
C SER A 45 -3.79 -6.62 -8.25
N LEU A 46 -4.75 -7.46 -8.61
CA LEU A 46 -4.82 -8.04 -9.95
C LEU A 46 -5.08 -6.98 -11.03
N ALA A 47 -5.65 -5.83 -10.65
CA ALA A 47 -5.88 -4.70 -11.54
C ALA A 47 -4.65 -3.80 -11.73
N SER A 48 -3.60 -3.95 -10.92
CA SER A 48 -2.39 -3.12 -11.04
C SER A 48 -1.55 -3.46 -12.28
N GLY A 49 -1.68 -4.68 -12.80
CA GLY A 49 -0.80 -5.21 -13.85
C GLY A 49 0.60 -5.62 -13.36
N VAL A 50 0.87 -5.57 -12.05
CA VAL A 50 2.06 -6.14 -11.44
C VAL A 50 2.05 -7.66 -11.61
N LYS A 51 3.24 -8.23 -11.84
CA LYS A 51 3.45 -9.67 -11.95
C LYS A 51 4.41 -10.14 -10.86
N ILE A 52 4.40 -11.45 -10.61
CA ILE A 52 5.35 -12.09 -9.71
C ILE A 52 6.56 -12.60 -10.50
N ILE A 53 7.75 -12.21 -10.05
CA ILE A 53 9.03 -12.75 -10.51
C ILE A 53 9.50 -13.76 -9.47
N THR A 54 9.96 -14.92 -9.93
CA THR A 54 10.56 -15.94 -9.05
C THR A 54 12.08 -15.95 -9.20
N VAL A 55 12.80 -15.71 -8.10
CA VAL A 55 14.27 -15.77 -8.02
C VAL A 55 14.66 -16.59 -6.79
N ASP A 56 15.55 -17.56 -6.95
CA ASP A 56 15.99 -18.49 -5.88
C ASP A 56 14.85 -19.23 -5.15
N GLY A 57 13.74 -19.44 -5.87
CA GLY A 57 12.50 -20.02 -5.37
C GLY A 57 11.60 -19.05 -4.61
N PHE A 58 11.98 -17.77 -4.42
CA PHE A 58 11.17 -16.75 -3.75
C PHE A 58 10.44 -15.85 -4.76
N ALA A 59 9.28 -15.34 -4.37
CA ALA A 59 8.47 -14.40 -5.13
C ALA A 59 8.82 -12.94 -4.81
N PHE A 60 8.76 -12.11 -5.85
CA PHE A 60 8.95 -10.67 -5.82
C PHE A 60 7.93 -9.98 -6.72
N LYS A 61 7.51 -8.76 -6.38
CA LYS A 61 6.63 -7.96 -7.22
C LYS A 61 7.45 -7.20 -8.26
N ASP A 62 7.11 -7.36 -9.53
CA ASP A 62 7.59 -6.53 -10.65
C ASP A 62 6.79 -5.22 -10.65
N LEU A 63 7.20 -4.29 -9.79
CA LEU A 63 6.49 -3.03 -9.52
C LEU A 63 6.57 -2.07 -10.70
N ASN A 64 7.72 -2.01 -11.40
CA ASN A 64 7.84 -1.19 -12.62
C ASN A 64 7.51 -1.94 -13.92
N LYS A 65 7.19 -3.23 -13.85
CA LYS A 65 6.71 -4.06 -14.97
C LYS A 65 7.77 -4.25 -16.07
N ASN A 66 9.04 -4.29 -15.70
CA ASN A 66 10.15 -4.45 -16.63
C ASN A 66 10.61 -5.92 -16.81
N GLY A 67 10.00 -6.85 -16.07
CA GLY A 67 10.28 -8.28 -16.13
C GLY A 67 11.58 -8.71 -15.45
N LYS A 68 12.23 -7.84 -14.67
CA LYS A 68 13.48 -8.09 -13.96
C LYS A 68 13.31 -7.74 -12.49
N LEU A 69 13.99 -8.49 -11.62
CA LEU A 69 14.04 -8.15 -10.20
C LEU A 69 14.98 -6.96 -9.99
N ASP A 70 14.43 -5.77 -9.79
CA ASP A 70 15.20 -4.60 -9.41
C ASP A 70 15.59 -4.61 -7.92
N LYS A 71 16.68 -3.94 -7.55
CA LYS A 71 17.12 -3.91 -6.15
C LYS A 71 16.05 -3.33 -5.23
N TYR A 72 15.31 -2.31 -5.66
CA TYR A 72 14.24 -1.74 -4.84
C TYR A 72 13.04 -2.67 -4.63
N GLU A 73 12.85 -3.67 -5.49
CA GLU A 73 11.79 -4.69 -5.39
C GLU A 73 12.23 -5.88 -4.53
N ASP A 74 13.54 -6.11 -4.43
CA ASP A 74 14.12 -7.19 -3.64
C ASP A 74 14.03 -6.91 -2.13
N TRP A 75 12.99 -7.45 -1.52
CA TRP A 75 12.73 -7.34 -0.07
C TRP A 75 13.81 -7.97 0.81
N ARG A 76 14.75 -8.73 0.25
CA ARG A 76 15.91 -9.30 0.98
C ARG A 76 16.98 -8.25 1.24
N LEU A 77 17.00 -7.17 0.45
CA LEU A 77 17.97 -6.09 0.60
C LEU A 77 17.58 -5.09 1.69
N PRO A 78 18.56 -4.47 2.38
CA PRO A 78 18.28 -3.41 3.36
C PRO A 78 17.49 -2.25 2.75
N ALA A 79 16.60 -1.66 3.53
CA ALA A 79 15.76 -0.54 3.09
C ALA A 79 16.57 0.62 2.46
N GLU A 80 17.74 0.94 3.01
CA GLU A 80 18.63 1.98 2.48
C GLU A 80 19.14 1.68 1.05
N VAL A 81 19.44 0.41 0.75
CA VAL A 81 19.87 0.00 -0.61
C VAL A 81 18.70 0.12 -1.58
N ARG A 82 17.51 -0.30 -1.14
CA ARG A 82 16.27 -0.22 -1.93
C ARG A 82 15.87 1.23 -2.21
N ALA A 83 15.96 2.10 -1.20
CA ALA A 83 15.66 3.52 -1.29
C ALA A 83 16.61 4.24 -2.25
N LYS A 84 17.93 3.98 -2.17
CA LYS A 84 18.91 4.53 -3.12
C LYS A 84 18.66 4.08 -4.55
N ASP A 85 18.33 2.80 -4.75
CA ASP A 85 18.05 2.25 -6.06
C ASP A 85 16.80 2.87 -6.69
N ILE A 86 15.68 2.95 -5.96
CA ILE A 86 14.46 3.58 -6.51
C ILE A 86 14.64 5.08 -6.74
N ALA A 87 15.32 5.80 -5.84
CA ALA A 87 15.60 7.23 -6.00
C ALA A 87 16.43 7.51 -7.26
N SER A 88 17.37 6.63 -7.61
CA SER A 88 18.17 6.75 -8.83
C SER A 88 17.36 6.57 -10.14
N LYS A 89 16.15 6.02 -10.05
CA LYS A 89 15.26 5.72 -11.19
C LYS A 89 14.13 6.74 -11.32
N MET A 90 14.01 7.67 -10.39
CA MET A 90 12.94 8.66 -10.38
C MET A 90 13.30 9.91 -11.19
N SER A 91 12.32 10.49 -11.87
CA SER A 91 12.43 11.84 -12.42
C SER A 91 12.31 12.91 -11.32
N VAL A 92 12.71 14.14 -11.62
CA VAL A 92 12.58 15.27 -10.69
C VAL A 92 11.11 15.51 -10.33
N GLU A 93 10.19 15.33 -11.28
CA GLU A 93 8.75 15.48 -11.07
C GLU A 93 8.20 14.41 -10.13
N GLN A 94 8.67 13.16 -10.27
CA GLN A 94 8.32 12.08 -9.36
C GLN A 94 8.83 12.35 -7.95
N ILE A 95 10.06 12.86 -7.81
CA ILE A 95 10.63 13.27 -6.52
C ILE A 95 9.79 14.39 -5.91
N GLY A 96 9.44 15.41 -6.70
CA GLY A 96 8.58 16.52 -6.28
C GLY A 96 7.22 16.05 -5.75
N GLY A 97 6.59 15.08 -6.41
CA GLY A 97 5.33 14.48 -5.95
C GLY A 97 5.43 13.81 -4.58
N LEU A 98 6.58 13.21 -4.24
CA LEU A 98 6.83 12.62 -2.92
C LEU A 98 7.10 13.65 -1.82
N MET A 99 7.29 14.93 -2.15
CA MET A 99 7.56 15.99 -1.17
C MET A 99 6.32 16.81 -0.80
N LEU A 100 5.17 16.50 -1.41
CA LEU A 100 3.93 17.25 -1.26
C LEU A 100 2.82 16.42 -0.61
N TYR A 101 1.89 17.13 0.02
CA TYR A 101 0.68 16.57 0.61
C TYR A 101 -0.56 16.92 -0.20
N SER A 102 -1.51 16.00 -0.25
CA SER A 102 -2.83 16.32 -0.82
C SER A 102 -3.52 17.39 0.02
N ARG A 103 -4.49 18.09 -0.58
CA ARG A 103 -5.52 18.77 0.21
C ARG A 103 -6.27 17.76 1.09
N HIS A 104 -6.98 18.23 2.11
CA HIS A 104 -7.88 17.41 2.93
C HIS A 104 -8.83 16.54 2.09
N GLN A 105 -8.89 15.24 2.38
CA GLN A 105 -9.70 14.25 1.68
C GLN A 105 -10.79 13.65 2.60
N PRO A 106 -12.03 14.16 2.54
CA PRO A 106 -13.18 13.48 3.12
C PRO A 106 -13.60 12.30 2.23
N ILE A 107 -13.91 11.15 2.84
CA ILE A 107 -14.28 9.90 2.14
C ILE A 107 -15.68 9.44 2.58
N PRO A 108 -16.72 9.54 1.73
CA PRO A 108 -16.71 10.12 0.38
C PRO A 108 -16.63 11.64 0.40
N SER A 109 -16.38 12.23 -0.77
CA SER A 109 -16.40 13.68 -0.90
C SER A 109 -17.79 14.26 -0.62
N PRO A 110 -17.91 15.37 0.12
CA PRO A 110 -19.18 16.04 0.34
C PRO A 110 -19.74 16.63 -0.96
N PRO A 111 -21.07 16.80 -1.07
CA PRO A 111 -21.71 17.37 -2.26
C PRO A 111 -21.60 18.91 -2.36
N ALA A 112 -21.23 19.58 -1.27
CA ALA A 112 -21.09 21.03 -1.19
C ALA A 112 -20.07 21.41 -0.09
N GLY A 113 -19.62 22.67 -0.11
CA GLY A 113 -18.67 23.20 0.87
C GLY A 113 -17.21 22.99 0.48
N PHE A 114 -16.34 22.96 1.49
CA PHE A 114 -14.90 22.74 1.30
C PHE A 114 -14.59 21.29 0.93
N PHE A 115 -13.47 21.10 0.23
CA PHE A 115 -12.92 19.78 -0.12
C PHE A 115 -13.86 18.89 -0.94
N THR A 116 -14.74 19.53 -1.72
CA THR A 116 -15.58 18.83 -2.70
C THR A 116 -14.75 18.21 -3.83
N GLY A 117 -15.32 17.19 -4.45
CA GLY A 117 -14.75 16.41 -5.51
C GLY A 117 -15.85 15.74 -6.34
N THR A 118 -15.46 15.25 -7.50
CA THR A 118 -16.36 14.65 -8.48
C THR A 118 -16.02 13.19 -8.73
N TYR A 119 -17.00 12.45 -9.21
CA TYR A 119 -16.90 11.06 -9.62
C TYR A 119 -17.42 10.99 -11.05
N ASN A 120 -16.52 10.90 -12.03
CA ASN A 120 -16.85 11.00 -13.45
C ASN A 120 -17.62 12.30 -13.78
N GLY A 121 -17.15 13.43 -13.23
CA GLY A 121 -17.72 14.75 -13.44
C GLY A 121 -19.00 15.07 -12.65
N LYS A 122 -19.53 14.11 -11.87
CA LYS A 122 -20.74 14.30 -11.05
C LYS A 122 -20.43 14.36 -9.56
N LYS A 123 -21.28 15.04 -8.79
CA LYS A 123 -21.19 15.02 -7.32
C LYS A 123 -21.58 13.65 -6.77
N PHE A 124 -21.10 13.32 -5.57
CA PHE A 124 -21.33 11.99 -4.97
C PHE A 124 -22.80 11.51 -5.04
N PRO A 125 -23.82 12.28 -4.60
CA PRO A 125 -25.22 11.82 -4.63
C PRO A 125 -25.78 11.54 -6.04
N GLU A 126 -25.22 12.16 -7.07
CA GLU A 126 -25.69 12.09 -8.46
C GLU A 126 -24.85 11.12 -9.31
N SER A 127 -23.74 10.62 -8.76
CA SER A 127 -22.72 9.87 -9.50
C SER A 127 -23.01 8.37 -9.62
N GLY A 128 -23.75 7.80 -8.66
CA GLY A 128 -23.88 6.35 -8.51
C GLY A 128 -22.59 5.66 -8.03
N ALA A 129 -21.56 6.43 -7.64
CA ALA A 129 -20.31 5.90 -7.12
C ALA A 129 -20.49 5.27 -5.73
N LYS A 130 -19.65 4.29 -5.41
CA LYS A 130 -19.51 3.77 -4.05
C LYS A 130 -18.76 4.79 -3.19
N ALA A 131 -19.02 4.78 -1.89
CA ALA A 131 -18.34 5.69 -0.96
C ALA A 131 -16.81 5.49 -0.95
N SER A 132 -16.34 4.29 -1.28
CA SER A 132 -14.93 3.92 -1.38
C SER A 132 -14.29 4.22 -2.74
N ASP A 133 -15.05 4.69 -3.74
CA ASP A 133 -14.50 5.03 -5.05
C ASP A 133 -13.59 6.26 -4.98
N LEU A 134 -12.59 6.32 -5.86
CA LEU A 134 -11.69 7.48 -5.95
C LEU A 134 -12.36 8.61 -6.72
N THR A 135 -12.26 9.84 -6.21
CA THR A 135 -12.68 11.04 -6.94
C THR A 135 -11.79 11.29 -8.16
N ASP A 136 -12.28 12.08 -9.11
CA ASP A 136 -11.50 12.51 -10.28
C ASP A 136 -10.24 13.26 -9.85
N GLN A 137 -10.34 14.10 -8.82
CA GLN A 137 -9.22 14.87 -8.27
C GLN A 137 -8.21 13.96 -7.56
N GLN A 138 -8.66 12.91 -6.86
CA GLN A 138 -7.77 11.91 -6.27
C GLN A 138 -6.99 11.17 -7.34
N LYS A 139 -7.67 10.70 -8.40
CA LYS A 139 -6.99 10.05 -9.53
C LYS A 139 -5.98 11.00 -10.17
N GLU A 140 -6.33 12.27 -10.34
CA GLU A 140 -5.45 13.28 -10.93
C GLU A 140 -4.16 13.46 -10.12
N PHE A 141 -4.22 13.77 -8.82
CA PHE A 141 -2.98 14.00 -8.05
C PHE A 141 -2.15 12.71 -7.89
N LEU A 142 -2.78 11.54 -7.84
CA LEU A 142 -2.05 10.27 -7.73
C LEU A 142 -1.30 9.91 -9.02
N THR A 143 -1.90 10.22 -10.18
CA THR A 143 -1.42 9.77 -11.50
C THR A 143 -0.58 10.82 -12.23
N LYS A 144 -0.98 12.10 -12.18
CA LYS A 144 -0.30 13.19 -12.90
C LYS A 144 0.73 13.90 -12.02
N ASP A 145 0.39 14.15 -10.77
CA ASP A 145 1.25 14.94 -9.86
C ASP A 145 2.25 14.07 -9.08
N ASN A 146 2.20 12.73 -9.27
CA ASN A 146 3.02 11.73 -8.56
C ASN A 146 2.89 11.78 -7.03
N LEU A 147 1.81 12.37 -6.51
CA LEU A 147 1.63 12.57 -5.09
C LEU A 147 1.39 11.24 -4.38
N ARG A 148 2.03 11.05 -3.22
CA ARG A 148 1.86 9.84 -2.40
C ARG A 148 1.40 10.10 -0.98
N HIS A 149 1.45 11.32 -0.47
CA HIS A 149 1.02 11.64 0.89
C HIS A 149 -0.41 12.18 0.93
N VAL A 150 -1.38 11.36 1.31
CA VAL A 150 -2.80 11.73 1.30
C VAL A 150 -3.30 12.01 2.71
N LEU A 151 -3.85 13.20 2.94
CA LEU A 151 -4.42 13.59 4.23
C LEU A 151 -5.92 13.31 4.26
N ILE A 152 -6.33 12.28 4.99
CA ILE A 152 -7.74 11.92 5.19
C ILE A 152 -8.32 12.71 6.36
N THR A 153 -9.44 13.39 6.14
CA THR A 153 -10.15 14.09 7.23
C THR A 153 -11.22 13.18 7.83
N SER A 154 -12.30 12.94 7.12
CA SER A 154 -13.41 12.09 7.57
C SER A 154 -13.54 10.83 6.73
N VAL A 155 -14.09 9.79 7.33
CA VAL A 155 -14.49 8.56 6.63
C VAL A 155 -15.93 8.23 7.03
N GLN A 156 -16.72 7.72 6.10
CA GLN A 156 -18.09 7.31 6.40
C GLN A 156 -18.15 6.21 7.47
N ASN A 157 -17.28 5.21 7.35
CA ASN A 157 -17.11 4.12 8.31
C ASN A 157 -15.79 3.37 8.05
N ALA A 158 -15.48 2.41 8.91
CA ALA A 158 -14.22 1.67 8.84
C ALA A 158 -14.05 0.80 7.59
N ALA A 159 -15.12 0.14 7.15
CA ALA A 159 -15.08 -0.71 5.95
C ALA A 159 -14.82 0.12 4.69
N VAL A 160 -15.50 1.27 4.55
CA VAL A 160 -15.31 2.22 3.44
C VAL A 160 -13.87 2.76 3.43
N ALA A 161 -13.29 3.06 4.58
CA ALA A 161 -11.90 3.51 4.66
C ALA A 161 -10.93 2.46 4.13
N ALA A 162 -11.08 1.20 4.58
CA ALA A 162 -10.23 0.09 4.14
C ALA A 162 -10.37 -0.19 2.63
N GLU A 163 -11.60 -0.19 2.12
CA GLU A 163 -11.85 -0.34 0.69
C GLU A 163 -11.27 0.81 -0.14
N TRP A 164 -11.44 2.05 0.32
CA TRP A 164 -10.87 3.23 -0.33
C TRP A 164 -9.34 3.14 -0.36
N ASN A 165 -8.70 2.75 0.75
CA ASN A 165 -7.26 2.55 0.80
C ASN A 165 -6.81 1.49 -0.22
N ASN A 166 -7.51 0.37 -0.31
CA ASN A 166 -7.22 -0.66 -1.31
C ASN A 166 -7.35 -0.13 -2.75
N ASN A 167 -8.36 0.72 -3.03
CA ASN A 167 -8.52 1.36 -4.33
C ASN A 167 -7.36 2.33 -4.64
N VAL A 168 -6.92 3.14 -3.66
CA VAL A 168 -5.74 4.00 -3.81
C VAL A 168 -4.50 3.18 -4.11
N GLN A 169 -4.20 2.16 -3.27
CA GLN A 169 -3.02 1.33 -3.42
C GLN A 169 -3.03 0.58 -4.76
N SER A 170 -4.17 0.03 -5.17
CA SER A 170 -4.34 -0.63 -6.47
C SER A 170 -4.02 0.31 -7.65
N LEU A 171 -4.42 1.58 -7.57
CA LEU A 171 -4.13 2.56 -8.62
C LEU A 171 -2.64 2.88 -8.68
N VAL A 172 -2.02 3.23 -7.53
CA VAL A 172 -0.62 3.68 -7.51
C VAL A 172 0.38 2.54 -7.71
N GLU A 173 0.03 1.30 -7.31
CA GLU A 173 0.80 0.10 -7.63
C GLU A 173 0.85 -0.12 -9.16
N GLY A 174 -0.18 0.32 -9.88
CA GLY A 174 -0.28 0.16 -11.33
C GLY A 174 0.46 1.19 -12.17
N ILE A 175 1.17 2.16 -11.59
CA ILE A 175 1.81 3.26 -12.34
C ILE A 175 3.26 3.47 -11.95
N GLY A 176 4.07 3.91 -12.92
CA GLY A 176 5.48 4.28 -12.71
C GLY A 176 6.29 3.15 -12.05
N LEU A 177 6.91 3.46 -10.92
CA LEU A 177 7.74 2.53 -10.14
C LEU A 177 6.96 1.76 -9.06
N GLY A 178 5.61 1.81 -9.08
CA GLY A 178 4.76 1.13 -8.11
C GLY A 178 4.93 1.65 -6.67
N ILE A 179 5.28 2.93 -6.49
CA ILE A 179 5.46 3.55 -5.17
C ILE A 179 4.08 3.66 -4.49
N PRO A 180 3.89 3.07 -3.29
CA PRO A 180 2.61 3.08 -2.59
C PRO A 180 2.26 4.48 -2.08
N ALA A 181 0.96 4.71 -1.83
CA ALA A 181 0.51 5.90 -1.13
C ALA A 181 0.72 5.72 0.38
N ASN A 182 1.00 6.83 1.07
CA ASN A 182 1.04 6.93 2.51
C ASN A 182 -0.10 7.85 2.96
N ASN A 183 -1.11 7.24 3.56
CA ASN A 183 -2.29 7.94 4.03
C ASN A 183 -2.09 8.34 5.50
N SER A 184 -2.23 9.63 5.77
CA SER A 184 -2.35 10.15 7.13
C SER A 184 -3.78 10.56 7.42
N SER A 185 -4.07 10.81 8.69
CA SER A 185 -5.40 11.19 9.13
C SER A 185 -5.31 12.19 10.26
N ASP A 186 -6.26 13.12 10.29
CA ASP A 186 -6.55 13.85 11.51
C ASP A 186 -6.91 12.87 12.64
N PRO A 187 -6.70 13.24 13.92
CA PRO A 187 -7.02 12.37 15.06
C PRO A 187 -8.47 11.90 15.04
N ARG A 188 -8.68 10.58 15.10
CA ARG A 188 -10.01 9.95 15.01
C ARG A 188 -10.60 9.48 16.33
N HIS A 189 -9.78 9.37 17.36
CA HIS A 189 -10.15 8.79 18.66
C HIS A 189 -10.75 9.81 19.63
N GLY A 190 -10.96 11.06 19.20
CA GLY A 190 -11.67 12.06 19.99
C GLY A 190 -13.19 11.88 19.88
N THR A 191 -13.92 12.22 20.93
CA THR A 191 -15.39 12.14 20.95
C THR A 191 -16.09 13.30 20.22
N VAL A 192 -15.38 14.39 19.95
CA VAL A 192 -15.92 15.61 19.34
C VAL A 192 -15.08 15.99 18.12
N ALA A 193 -15.77 16.26 17.01
CA ALA A 193 -15.20 16.87 15.81
C ALA A 193 -15.81 18.26 15.63
N ASN A 194 -15.06 19.31 15.98
CA ASN A 194 -15.54 20.70 16.01
C ASN A 194 -14.52 21.72 15.50
N ALA A 195 -13.34 21.27 15.07
CA ALA A 195 -12.26 22.08 14.56
C ALA A 195 -11.54 21.36 13.41
N GLU A 196 -10.77 22.11 12.62
CA GLU A 196 -10.03 21.55 11.48
C GLU A 196 -9.07 20.42 11.91
N PHE A 197 -8.29 20.64 12.97
CA PHE A 197 -7.29 19.68 13.46
C PHE A 197 -7.89 18.42 14.14
N ASN A 198 -9.21 18.33 14.32
CA ASN A 198 -9.90 17.14 14.84
C ASN A 198 -11.03 16.67 13.92
N ALA A 199 -11.00 17.03 12.64
CA ALA A 199 -12.06 16.71 11.69
C ALA A 199 -12.29 15.19 11.49
N GLY A 200 -11.32 14.36 11.86
CA GLY A 200 -11.44 12.89 11.80
C GLY A 200 -12.13 12.22 13.01
N ALA A 201 -12.41 12.97 14.08
CA ALA A 201 -13.00 12.48 15.33
C ALA A 201 -14.49 12.12 15.19
N GLY A 202 -15.06 11.50 16.22
CA GLY A 202 -16.50 11.20 16.29
C GLY A 202 -16.96 10.07 15.37
N GLY A 203 -16.02 9.25 14.86
CA GLY A 203 -16.32 8.06 14.06
C GLY A 203 -16.80 6.86 14.89
N SER A 204 -16.69 5.66 14.33
CA SER A 204 -17.15 4.40 14.95
C SER A 204 -16.03 3.55 15.57
N ILE A 205 -14.80 4.07 15.63
CA ILE A 205 -13.67 3.39 16.27
C ILE A 205 -13.63 3.71 17.78
N SER A 206 -12.66 3.16 18.51
CA SER A 206 -12.57 3.41 19.94
C SER A 206 -12.40 4.90 20.27
N MET A 207 -13.08 5.37 21.30
CA MET A 207 -13.04 6.78 21.72
C MET A 207 -12.29 6.92 23.04
N TRP A 208 -11.41 7.90 23.09
CA TRP A 208 -10.47 8.12 24.18
C TRP A 208 -10.52 9.57 24.68
N PRO A 209 -10.14 9.83 25.94
CA PRO A 209 -9.89 11.18 26.41
C PRO A 209 -8.84 11.88 25.55
N GLY A 210 -8.95 13.20 25.38
CA GLY A 210 -7.90 14.00 24.76
C GLY A 210 -6.61 14.00 25.57
N SER A 211 -5.53 14.55 25.01
CA SER A 211 -4.18 14.52 25.62
C SER A 211 -4.14 15.01 27.07
N LEU A 212 -4.93 16.03 27.43
CA LEU A 212 -5.04 16.51 28.82
C LEU A 212 -5.68 15.47 29.76
N GLY A 213 -6.73 14.78 29.30
CA GLY A 213 -7.38 13.72 30.09
C GLY A 213 -6.49 12.50 30.26
N LEU A 214 -5.73 12.13 29.23
CA LEU A 214 -4.72 11.09 29.33
C LEU A 214 -3.57 11.49 30.28
N ALA A 215 -3.11 12.73 30.21
CA ALA A 215 -2.07 13.24 31.12
C ALA A 215 -2.53 13.27 32.58
N ALA A 216 -3.80 13.56 32.85
CA ALA A 216 -4.38 13.57 34.19
C ALA A 216 -4.38 12.19 34.89
N THR A 217 -4.11 11.10 34.15
CA THR A 217 -3.92 9.77 34.75
C THR A 217 -2.58 9.62 35.46
N PHE A 218 -1.58 10.46 35.13
CA PHE A 218 -0.19 10.33 35.56
C PHE A 218 0.42 8.93 35.31
N ASP A 219 -0.13 8.18 34.35
CA ASP A 219 0.31 6.82 34.04
C ASP A 219 0.67 6.69 32.54
N PRO A 220 1.98 6.71 32.19
CA PRO A 220 2.43 6.52 30.82
C PRO A 220 2.03 5.17 30.20
N SER A 221 1.73 4.15 31.01
CA SER A 221 1.31 2.84 30.51
C SER A 221 -0.07 2.90 29.86
N ILE A 222 -0.97 3.78 30.33
CA ILE A 222 -2.28 4.03 29.73
C ILE A 222 -2.11 4.71 28.36
N VAL A 223 -1.24 5.71 28.26
CA VAL A 223 -0.95 6.38 26.98
C VAL A 223 -0.32 5.41 25.98
N LYS A 224 0.59 4.55 26.45
CA LYS A 224 1.16 3.47 25.63
C LYS A 224 0.07 2.53 25.12
N LYS A 225 -0.86 2.11 25.98
CA LYS A 225 -1.98 1.24 25.59
C LYS A 225 -2.88 1.91 24.55
N PHE A 226 -3.21 3.18 24.72
CA PHE A 226 -3.92 3.97 23.72
C PHE A 226 -3.19 3.96 22.37
N GLY A 227 -1.88 4.23 22.35
CA GLY A 227 -1.09 4.21 21.12
C GLY A 227 -1.11 2.87 20.39
N HIS A 228 -1.11 1.75 21.13
CA HIS A 228 -1.23 0.41 20.52
C HIS A 228 -2.59 0.21 19.88
N ILE A 229 -3.66 0.58 20.57
CA ILE A 229 -5.04 0.45 20.06
C ILE A 229 -5.24 1.33 18.84
N ALA A 230 -4.78 2.59 18.89
CA ALA A 230 -4.84 3.51 17.77
C ALA A 230 -4.07 3.00 16.55
N ALA A 231 -2.88 2.42 16.76
CA ALA A 231 -2.11 1.80 15.69
C ALA A 231 -2.86 0.61 15.05
N THR A 232 -3.47 -0.26 15.86
CA THR A 232 -4.25 -1.40 15.37
C THR A 232 -5.47 -0.94 14.57
N GLU A 233 -6.24 0.00 15.09
CA GLU A 233 -7.45 0.50 14.43
C GLU A 233 -7.10 1.25 13.13
N TYR A 234 -6.04 2.07 13.13
CA TYR A 234 -5.63 2.79 11.92
C TYR A 234 -5.17 1.82 10.82
N ARG A 235 -4.39 0.79 11.18
CA ARG A 235 -3.99 -0.26 10.22
C ARG A 235 -5.16 -1.07 9.66
N ALA A 236 -6.25 -1.22 10.43
CA ALA A 236 -7.47 -1.85 9.95
C ALA A 236 -8.26 -0.97 8.96
N LEU A 237 -8.05 0.35 9.02
CA LEU A 237 -8.65 1.34 8.11
C LEU A 237 -7.83 1.54 6.83
N GLY A 238 -6.56 1.13 6.80
CA GLY A 238 -5.65 1.25 5.65
C GLY A 238 -4.25 1.72 6.01
#